data_AF-A0A7C5MMB7-F1
#
_entry.id   AF-A0A7C5MMB7-F1
#
_cell.length_a   1.000
_cell.length_b   1.000
_cell.length_c   1.000
_cell.angle_alpha   90.00
_cell.angle_beta   90.00
_cell.angle_gamma   90.00
#
_symmetry.space_group_name_H-M   'P 1'
#
loop_
_entity.id
_entity.type
_entity.pdbx_description
1 polymer ?
#
loop_
_entity_poly.entity_id
_entity_poly.type
_entity_poly.pdbx_seq_one_letter_code
_entity_poly.pdbx_strand_id
1 'polypeptide(L)'
;MNKKISYLILAIIIISLGLPSLLKATPDWKSEINLKLKNSEYEEALVLIESNLPQLEKTEKQEALALRPFILNKLGQAGEEKKALIDYFEEFGQNQPVLEFLDFSIFSQVLEYWGNWLGNFPLVENLNFLVPTGAPEDSIPDAIRLGFDLSTPAYYKLILEGQPLEGGYWEKGPHLIELPIPYSFEKPFSLNLDIFLRTDQITVKKRVQLAFNVETRNLGGQDLLVQRQNAAPVKNLQGEVALYIGEKLIFKATKYVQKKIPMKITIPPPNPPGTKPYLVPQKEQYPFHGVSILDAISAISKVIQDWKKKPSATSPSAYDKKAEITFKFVNPEKPEIRSQITINVKSPKTELSER
;
A
#
# COMPACT_ATOMS: atom_id res chain seq x y z
N MET A 1 -32.59 78.13 -9.40
CA MET A 1 -32.35 76.73 -9.78
C MET A 1 -30.89 76.32 -9.51
N ASN A 2 -30.33 76.55 -8.30
CA ASN A 2 -28.87 76.38 -8.08
C ASN A 2 -28.42 75.93 -6.67
N LYS A 3 -29.34 75.58 -5.76
CA LYS A 3 -28.95 75.00 -4.45
C LYS A 3 -28.93 73.47 -4.47
N LYS A 4 -29.86 72.83 -5.19
CA LYS A 4 -29.96 71.36 -5.28
C LYS A 4 -28.77 70.71 -5.99
N ILE A 5 -28.18 71.39 -6.98
CA ILE A 5 -27.01 70.88 -7.73
C ILE A 5 -25.75 70.92 -6.84
N SER A 6 -25.61 71.96 -5.99
CA SER A 6 -24.47 72.10 -5.08
C SER A 6 -24.45 71.02 -3.99
N TYR A 7 -25.62 70.67 -3.42
CA TYR A 7 -25.72 69.57 -2.46
C TYR A 7 -25.48 68.19 -3.09
N LEU A 8 -25.84 68.00 -4.36
CA LEU A 8 -25.59 66.74 -5.08
C LEU A 8 -24.09 66.52 -5.31
N ILE A 9 -23.37 67.59 -5.69
CA ILE A 9 -21.91 67.53 -5.91
C ILE A 9 -21.17 67.31 -4.58
N LEU A 10 -21.60 67.98 -3.50
CA LEU A 10 -21.01 67.78 -2.17
C LEU A 10 -21.26 66.36 -1.63
N ALA A 11 -22.45 65.79 -1.86
CA ALA A 11 -22.78 64.42 -1.47
C ALA A 11 -21.95 63.38 -2.26
N ILE A 12 -21.72 63.60 -3.55
CA ILE A 12 -20.89 62.71 -4.39
C ILE A 12 -19.42 62.76 -3.95
N ILE A 13 -18.91 63.92 -3.55
CA ILE A 13 -17.53 64.08 -3.05
C ILE A 13 -17.38 63.41 -1.67
N ILE A 14 -18.37 63.51 -0.77
CA ILE A 14 -18.31 62.86 0.54
C ILE A 14 -18.42 61.33 0.40
N ILE A 15 -19.19 60.82 -0.56
CA ILE A 15 -19.28 59.39 -0.86
C ILE A 15 -17.98 58.89 -1.54
N SER A 16 -17.35 59.68 -2.40
CA SER A 16 -16.09 59.27 -3.06
C SER A 16 -14.86 59.34 -2.14
N LEU A 17 -14.86 60.22 -1.14
CA LEU A 17 -13.80 60.27 -0.12
C LEU A 17 -14.05 59.33 1.08
N GLY A 18 -15.29 58.88 1.31
CA GLY A 18 -15.66 57.98 2.42
C GLY A 18 -15.69 56.48 2.09
N LEU A 19 -15.69 56.09 0.81
CA LEU A 19 -15.72 54.67 0.40
C LEU A 19 -14.37 53.91 0.35
N PRO A 20 -13.17 54.52 0.22
CA PRO A 20 -11.95 53.71 0.17
C PRO A 20 -11.56 53.10 1.52
N SER A 21 -12.15 53.55 2.64
CA SER A 21 -11.87 53.02 3.99
C SER A 21 -12.71 51.78 4.38
N LEU A 22 -13.69 51.39 3.58
CA LEU A 22 -14.54 50.20 3.82
C LEU A 22 -14.16 48.99 2.95
N LEU A 23 -13.23 49.17 2.02
CA LEU A 23 -12.47 48.10 1.38
C LEU A 23 -11.10 48.01 2.05
N LYS A 24 -11.07 47.74 3.37
CA LYS A 24 -9.90 47.06 3.92
C LYS A 24 -9.90 45.68 3.27
N ALA A 25 -9.17 45.55 2.16
CA ALA A 25 -8.64 44.27 1.77
C ALA A 25 -8.00 43.70 3.03
N THR A 26 -8.57 42.61 3.56
CA THR A 26 -7.86 41.79 4.54
C THR A 26 -6.46 41.57 3.96
N PRO A 27 -5.39 41.88 4.71
CA PRO A 27 -4.05 41.65 4.21
C PRO A 27 -3.99 40.23 3.68
N ASP A 28 -3.58 40.08 2.42
CA ASP A 28 -3.35 38.77 1.83
C ASP A 28 -2.36 38.02 2.74
N TRP A 29 -2.81 36.91 3.33
CA TRP A 29 -2.06 36.18 4.35
C TRP A 29 -0.65 35.81 3.84
N LYS A 30 -0.49 35.64 2.52
CA LYS A 30 0.78 35.39 1.83
C LYS A 30 1.78 36.54 1.96
N SER A 31 1.29 37.77 1.91
CA SER A 31 2.13 38.96 2.11
C SER A 31 2.55 39.10 3.57
N GLU A 32 1.63 38.83 4.50
CA GLU A 32 1.89 38.94 5.94
C GLU A 32 2.85 37.84 6.43
N ILE A 33 2.63 36.58 6.02
CA ILE A 33 3.51 35.47 6.39
C ILE A 33 4.94 35.70 5.86
N ASN A 34 5.07 36.22 4.64
CA ASN A 34 6.38 36.48 4.04
C ASN A 34 7.14 37.58 4.81
N LEU A 35 6.45 38.65 5.25
CA LEU A 35 7.04 39.67 6.13
C LEU A 35 7.52 39.07 7.47
N LYS A 36 6.68 38.26 8.12
CA LYS A 36 7.03 37.61 9.40
C LYS A 36 8.23 36.67 9.26
N LEU A 37 8.25 35.86 8.20
CA LEU A 37 9.37 34.94 7.92
C LEU A 37 10.68 35.70 7.65
N LYS A 38 10.63 36.84 6.94
CA LYS A 38 11.80 37.71 6.75
C LYS A 38 12.35 38.28 8.06
N ASN A 39 11.47 38.70 8.95
CA ASN A 39 11.84 39.24 10.26
C ASN A 39 12.25 38.17 11.26
N SER A 40 12.21 36.88 10.88
CA SER A 40 12.44 35.73 11.77
C SER A 40 11.42 35.64 12.92
N GLU A 41 10.22 36.19 12.73
CA GLU A 41 9.09 36.14 13.67
C GLU A 41 8.34 34.80 13.52
N TYR A 42 9.04 33.69 13.75
CA TYR A 42 8.53 32.34 13.44
C TYR A 42 7.33 31.91 14.31
N GLU A 43 7.26 32.35 15.56
CA GLU A 43 6.12 32.06 16.45
C GLU A 43 4.84 32.73 15.92
N GLU A 44 4.94 34.00 15.55
CA GLU A 44 3.82 34.75 15.00
C GLU A 44 3.40 34.24 13.62
N ALA A 45 4.38 33.81 12.81
CA ALA A 45 4.15 33.16 11.53
C ALA A 45 3.34 31.86 11.69
N LEU A 46 3.65 31.06 12.72
CA LEU A 46 2.90 29.84 13.02
C LEU A 46 1.45 30.15 13.42
N VAL A 47 1.25 31.12 14.33
CA VAL A 47 -0.09 31.55 14.76
C VAL A 47 -0.92 32.07 13.58
N LEU A 48 -0.29 32.83 12.67
CA LEU A 48 -0.95 33.34 11.47
C LEU A 48 -1.43 32.20 10.55
N ILE A 49 -0.60 31.18 10.33
CA ILE A 49 -0.99 30.00 9.54
C ILE A 49 -2.17 29.28 10.21
N GLU A 50 -2.05 28.95 11.49
CA GLU A 50 -3.06 28.16 12.20
C GLU A 50 -4.42 28.88 12.28
N SER A 51 -4.41 30.20 12.42
CA SER A 51 -5.63 31.03 12.45
C SER A 51 -6.33 31.11 11.10
N ASN A 52 -5.57 31.10 10.00
CA ASN A 52 -6.10 31.23 8.64
C ASN A 52 -6.50 29.89 8.02
N LEU A 53 -5.89 28.76 8.42
CA LEU A 53 -6.14 27.43 7.87
C LEU A 53 -7.62 27.07 7.61
N PRO A 54 -8.58 27.37 8.53
CA PRO A 54 -10.00 27.04 8.30
C PRO A 54 -10.67 27.84 7.17
N GLN A 55 -10.09 28.97 6.78
CA GLN A 55 -10.67 29.93 5.83
C GLN A 55 -10.04 29.82 4.43
N LEU A 56 -8.92 29.08 4.31
CA LEU A 56 -8.17 28.96 3.06
C LEU A 56 -8.84 27.99 2.08
N GLU A 57 -8.75 28.32 0.80
CA GLU A 57 -9.10 27.39 -0.28
C GLU A 57 -8.11 26.22 -0.35
N LYS A 58 -8.46 25.16 -1.07
CA LYS A 58 -7.68 23.91 -1.11
C LYS A 58 -6.21 24.12 -1.50
N THR A 59 -5.93 24.96 -2.50
CA THR A 59 -4.57 25.24 -2.97
C THR A 59 -3.78 26.03 -1.93
N GLU A 60 -4.36 27.10 -1.39
CA GLU A 60 -3.72 27.92 -0.35
C GLU A 60 -3.52 27.15 0.95
N LYS A 61 -4.44 26.23 1.27
CA LYS A 61 -4.31 25.31 2.40
C LYS A 61 -3.10 24.40 2.24
N GLN A 62 -2.83 23.88 1.04
CA GLN A 62 -1.62 23.08 0.78
C GLN A 62 -0.35 23.92 1.02
N GLU A 63 -0.32 25.16 0.53
CA GLU A 63 0.82 26.08 0.72
C GLU A 63 1.06 26.40 2.20
N ALA A 64 -0.02 26.73 2.94
CA ALA A 64 0.06 27.01 4.37
C ALA A 64 0.49 25.79 5.18
N LEU A 65 -0.06 24.61 4.89
CA LEU A 65 0.35 23.35 5.52
C LEU A 65 1.78 22.95 5.15
N ALA A 66 2.27 23.35 3.98
CA ALA A 66 3.66 23.13 3.58
C ALA A 66 4.66 24.02 4.34
N LEU A 67 4.26 25.24 4.71
CA LEU A 67 5.11 26.15 5.49
C LEU A 67 5.18 25.76 6.97
N ARG A 68 4.10 25.19 7.50
CA ARG A 68 4.01 24.79 8.92
C ARG A 68 5.19 23.94 9.41
N PRO A 69 5.57 22.81 8.79
CA PRO A 69 6.70 22.01 9.26
C PRO A 69 8.03 22.77 9.20
N PHE A 70 8.24 23.60 8.18
CA PHE A 70 9.43 24.46 8.08
C PHE A 70 9.52 25.45 9.26
N ILE A 71 8.41 26.10 9.62
CA ILE A 71 8.38 27.04 10.74
C ILE A 71 8.65 26.32 12.07
N LEU A 72 8.05 25.14 12.27
CA LEU A 72 8.28 24.30 13.45
C LEU A 72 9.74 23.85 13.57
N ASN A 73 10.39 23.55 12.43
CA ASN A 73 11.82 23.28 12.38
C ASN A 73 12.65 24.49 12.85
N LYS A 74 12.33 25.70 12.38
CA LYS A 74 13.00 26.94 12.81
C LYS A 74 12.81 27.25 14.29
N LEU A 75 11.69 26.83 14.87
CA LEU A 75 11.39 26.93 16.31
C LEU A 75 12.02 25.80 17.15
N GLY A 76 12.70 24.82 16.53
CA GLY A 76 13.30 23.67 17.23
C GLY A 76 12.28 22.65 17.75
N GLN A 77 11.04 22.70 17.28
CA GLN A 77 9.94 21.83 17.74
C GLN A 77 9.90 20.52 16.95
N ALA A 78 10.93 19.69 17.08
CA ALA A 78 11.13 18.48 16.25
C ALA A 78 9.98 17.47 16.28
N GLY A 79 9.26 17.33 17.41
CA GLY A 79 8.11 16.43 17.53
C GLY A 79 6.91 16.91 16.70
N GLU A 80 6.57 18.18 16.81
CA GLU A 80 5.47 18.80 16.07
C GLU A 80 5.80 18.97 14.59
N GLU A 81 7.07 19.27 14.25
CA GLU A 81 7.58 19.27 12.88
C GLU A 81 7.28 17.92 12.20
N LYS A 82 7.66 16.81 12.85
CA LYS A 82 7.47 15.47 12.28
C LYS A 82 6.00 15.11 12.12
N LYS A 83 5.14 15.48 13.08
CA LYS A 83 3.68 15.31 12.93
C LYS A 83 3.15 16.12 11.75
N ALA A 84 3.54 17.38 11.63
CA ALA A 84 3.15 18.24 10.52
C ALA A 84 3.61 17.69 9.15
N LEU A 85 4.81 17.10 9.08
CA LEU A 85 5.30 16.43 7.88
C LEU A 85 4.46 15.20 7.51
N ILE A 86 4.16 14.34 8.49
CA ILE A 86 3.31 13.15 8.27
C ILE A 86 1.94 13.59 7.76
N ASP A 87 1.35 14.60 8.38
CA ASP A 87 0.06 15.15 7.97
C ASP A 87 0.10 15.67 6.52
N TYR A 88 1.15 16.38 6.14
CA TYR A 88 1.33 16.90 4.79
C TYR A 88 1.48 15.78 3.76
N PHE A 89 2.39 14.82 3.98
CA PHE A 89 2.66 13.75 3.04
C PHE A 89 1.47 12.78 2.88
N GLU A 90 0.67 12.56 3.92
CA GLU A 90 -0.54 11.74 3.80
C GLU A 90 -1.69 12.47 3.08
N GLU A 91 -1.82 13.79 3.22
CA GLU A 91 -2.88 14.56 2.54
C GLU A 91 -2.52 14.87 1.07
N PHE A 92 -1.25 15.18 0.80
CA PHE A 92 -0.80 15.69 -0.50
C PHE A 92 0.19 14.79 -1.25
N GLY A 93 0.65 13.69 -0.65
CA GLY A 93 1.63 12.80 -1.27
C GLY A 93 2.99 13.47 -1.49
N GLN A 94 3.69 13.08 -2.56
CA GLN A 94 4.94 13.72 -2.98
C GLN A 94 4.77 15.03 -3.78
N ASN A 95 3.56 15.61 -3.82
CA ASN A 95 3.32 16.84 -4.57
C ASN A 95 4.10 18.00 -3.95
N GLN A 96 4.91 18.68 -4.77
CA GLN A 96 5.67 19.84 -4.31
C GLN A 96 4.73 21.03 -4.07
N PRO A 97 4.88 21.74 -2.94
CA PRO A 97 4.10 22.94 -2.68
C PRO A 97 4.53 24.09 -3.60
N VAL A 98 3.56 24.84 -4.12
CA VAL A 98 3.81 26.04 -4.94
C VAL A 98 4.02 27.24 -4.03
N LEU A 99 5.29 27.58 -3.75
CA LEU A 99 5.64 28.62 -2.77
C LEU A 99 6.22 29.89 -3.41
N GLU A 100 5.80 30.19 -4.64
CA GLU A 100 6.32 31.31 -5.46
C GLU A 100 6.08 32.70 -4.84
N PHE A 101 5.11 32.83 -3.93
CA PHE A 101 4.81 34.07 -3.22
C PHE A 101 5.85 34.44 -2.15
N LEU A 102 6.71 33.49 -1.76
CA LEU A 102 7.78 33.75 -0.80
C LEU A 102 8.90 34.54 -1.47
N ASP A 103 9.51 35.45 -0.70
CA ASP A 103 10.73 36.08 -1.14
C ASP A 103 11.88 35.10 -1.28
N PHE A 104 12.79 35.40 -2.21
CA PHE A 104 13.89 34.51 -2.61
C PHE A 104 14.75 34.00 -1.44
N SER A 105 15.02 34.85 -0.44
CA SER A 105 15.83 34.47 0.73
C SER A 105 15.16 33.42 1.62
N ILE A 106 13.82 33.44 1.71
CA ILE A 106 13.03 32.48 2.47
C ILE A 106 12.75 31.26 1.59
N PHE A 107 12.34 31.48 0.34
CA PHE A 107 12.07 30.43 -0.63
C PHE A 107 13.23 29.45 -0.77
N SER A 108 14.47 29.93 -0.88
CA SER A 108 15.66 29.07 -0.97
C SER A 108 15.80 28.12 0.22
N GLN A 109 15.61 28.63 1.44
CA GLN A 109 15.70 27.82 2.67
C GLN A 109 14.57 26.80 2.77
N VAL A 110 13.35 27.21 2.39
CA VAL A 110 12.19 26.33 2.38
C VAL A 110 12.35 25.22 1.33
N LEU A 111 12.92 25.56 0.17
CA LEU A 111 13.19 24.60 -0.90
C LEU A 111 14.25 23.58 -0.47
N GLU A 112 15.33 24.02 0.17
CA GLU A 112 16.35 23.12 0.74
C GLU A 112 15.75 22.18 1.78
N TYR A 113 14.94 22.72 2.69
CA TYR A 113 14.22 21.97 3.72
C TYR A 113 13.32 20.89 3.09
N TRP A 114 12.48 21.26 2.12
CA TRP A 114 11.59 20.33 1.44
C TRP A 114 12.34 19.32 0.57
N GLY A 115 13.42 19.74 -0.09
CA GLY A 115 14.28 18.84 -0.88
C GLY A 115 14.85 17.69 -0.03
N ASN A 116 15.28 17.99 1.20
CA ASN A 116 15.71 16.97 2.15
C ASN A 116 14.56 16.00 2.51
N TRP A 117 13.37 16.51 2.82
CA TRP A 117 12.25 15.64 3.23
C TRP A 117 11.65 14.82 2.09
N LEU A 118 11.54 15.37 0.88
CA LEU A 118 11.05 14.65 -0.30
C LEU A 118 11.90 13.41 -0.63
N GLY A 119 13.21 13.49 -0.39
CA GLY A 119 14.13 12.38 -0.61
C GLY A 119 14.22 11.38 0.55
N ASN A 120 13.74 11.72 1.76
CA ASN A 120 13.98 10.95 2.98
C ASN A 120 12.70 10.48 3.71
N PHE A 121 11.53 10.99 3.34
CA PHE A 121 10.26 10.57 3.94
C PHE A 121 9.77 9.25 3.32
N PRO A 122 9.50 8.20 4.11
CA PRO A 122 9.07 6.89 3.61
C PRO A 122 7.54 6.83 3.44
N LEU A 123 7.03 7.40 2.34
CA LEU A 123 5.62 7.39 2.02
C LEU A 123 5.22 6.07 1.35
N VAL A 124 4.11 5.49 1.82
CA VAL A 124 3.43 4.34 1.20
C VAL A 124 2.32 4.86 0.31
N GLU A 125 2.49 4.68 -1.00
CA GLU A 125 1.55 5.09 -2.04
C GLU A 125 0.90 3.88 -2.71
N ASN A 126 -0.23 4.10 -3.38
CA ASN A 126 -0.88 3.10 -4.24
C ASN A 126 -1.15 1.74 -3.55
N LEU A 127 -1.47 1.74 -2.26
CA LEU A 127 -1.81 0.52 -1.53
C LEU A 127 -3.09 -0.11 -2.10
N ASN A 128 -2.96 -1.28 -2.71
CA ASN A 128 -4.04 -2.01 -3.37
C ASN A 128 -3.90 -3.51 -3.14
N PHE A 129 -4.98 -4.26 -3.34
CA PHE A 129 -4.89 -5.71 -3.46
C PHE A 129 -4.30 -6.11 -4.81
N LEU A 130 -3.45 -7.14 -4.81
CA LEU A 130 -2.93 -7.76 -6.02
C LEU A 130 -3.55 -9.14 -6.21
N VAL A 131 -4.33 -9.31 -7.28
CA VAL A 131 -4.97 -10.59 -7.63
C VAL A 131 -4.27 -11.17 -8.85
N PRO A 132 -3.88 -12.47 -8.86
CA PRO A 132 -3.24 -13.07 -10.03
C PRO A 132 -4.11 -12.93 -11.28
N THR A 133 -3.52 -12.47 -12.37
CA THR A 133 -4.24 -12.27 -13.64
C THR A 133 -4.73 -13.61 -14.17
N GLY A 134 -6.05 -13.73 -14.39
CA GLY A 134 -6.70 -14.99 -14.79
C GLY A 134 -7.19 -15.87 -13.64
N ALA A 135 -7.08 -15.41 -12.38
CA ALA A 135 -7.74 -16.08 -11.27
C ALA A 135 -9.28 -16.06 -11.45
N PRO A 136 -10.00 -17.17 -11.15
CA PRO A 136 -11.45 -17.19 -11.21
C PRO A 136 -12.05 -16.12 -10.28
N GLU A 137 -13.01 -15.34 -10.79
CA GLU A 137 -13.57 -14.14 -10.10
C GLU A 137 -14.18 -14.41 -8.71
N ASP A 138 -14.51 -15.66 -8.38
CA ASP A 138 -15.11 -16.07 -7.10
C ASP A 138 -14.26 -17.04 -6.28
N SER A 139 -13.03 -17.33 -6.74
CA SER A 139 -12.17 -18.31 -6.06
C SER A 139 -11.61 -17.75 -4.76
N ILE A 140 -11.52 -18.62 -3.75
CA ILE A 140 -10.81 -18.29 -2.50
C ILE A 140 -9.34 -18.06 -2.89
N PRO A 141 -8.75 -16.90 -2.57
CA PRO A 141 -7.33 -16.68 -2.83
C PRO A 141 -6.47 -17.65 -1.99
N ASP A 142 -5.21 -17.85 -2.35
CA ASP A 142 -4.28 -18.63 -1.51
C ASP A 142 -3.69 -17.78 -0.37
N ALA A 143 -3.53 -16.48 -0.64
CA ALA A 143 -3.04 -15.48 0.31
C ALA A 143 -3.62 -14.10 -0.04
N ILE A 144 -3.73 -13.22 0.96
CA ILE A 144 -4.08 -11.81 0.75
C ILE A 144 -2.80 -11.08 0.39
N ARG A 145 -2.76 -10.50 -0.80
CA ARG A 145 -1.59 -9.79 -1.34
C ARG A 145 -1.86 -8.30 -1.38
N LEU A 146 -1.09 -7.53 -0.64
CA LEU A 146 -1.13 -6.07 -0.63
C LEU A 146 0.09 -5.52 -1.36
N GLY A 147 -0.14 -4.88 -2.49
CA GLY A 147 0.90 -4.17 -3.25
C GLY A 147 0.88 -2.69 -2.92
N PHE A 148 2.06 -2.08 -2.82
CA PHE A 148 2.21 -0.64 -2.63
C PHE A 148 3.54 -0.15 -3.21
N ASP A 149 3.66 1.14 -3.43
CA ASP A 149 4.90 1.80 -3.83
C ASP A 149 5.50 2.56 -2.64
N LEU A 150 6.78 2.34 -2.37
CA LEU A 150 7.53 3.04 -1.33
C LEU A 150 8.36 4.16 -1.95
N SER A 151 8.20 5.39 -1.46
CA SER A 151 8.86 6.56 -2.05
C SER A 151 10.36 6.65 -1.76
N THR A 152 10.81 6.08 -0.65
CA THR A 152 12.17 6.19 -0.10
C THR A 152 12.54 4.88 0.59
N PRO A 153 13.78 4.36 0.43
CA PRO A 153 14.20 3.16 1.13
C PRO A 153 14.05 3.31 2.65
N ALA A 154 13.60 2.24 3.32
CA ALA A 154 13.38 2.25 4.77
C ALA A 154 13.52 0.85 5.36
N TYR A 155 13.95 0.80 6.62
CA TYR A 155 13.77 -0.39 7.44
C TYR A 155 12.30 -0.53 7.80
N TYR A 156 11.78 -1.75 7.75
CA TYR A 156 10.38 -2.01 8.06
C TYR A 156 10.21 -3.06 9.15
N LYS A 157 9.07 -2.96 9.84
CA LYS A 157 8.53 -4.01 10.70
C LYS A 157 7.03 -4.09 10.50
N LEU A 158 6.54 -5.30 10.22
CA LEU A 158 5.14 -5.61 10.06
C LEU A 158 4.60 -6.26 11.33
N ILE A 159 3.48 -5.75 11.82
CA ILE A 159 2.77 -6.31 12.97
C ILE A 159 1.32 -6.53 12.57
N LEU A 160 0.83 -7.76 12.67
CA LEU A 160 -0.58 -8.10 12.41
C LEU A 160 -1.26 -8.41 13.74
N GLU A 161 -2.30 -7.66 14.08
CA GLU A 161 -3.06 -7.85 15.34
C GLU A 161 -2.15 -7.92 16.58
N GLY A 162 -1.13 -7.05 16.61
CA GLY A 162 -0.14 -6.98 17.70
C GLY A 162 0.97 -8.04 17.65
N GLN A 163 0.91 -9.00 16.74
CA GLN A 163 1.96 -10.02 16.55
C GLN A 163 2.95 -9.62 15.45
N PRO A 164 4.27 -9.62 15.72
CA PRO A 164 5.26 -9.31 14.70
C PRO A 164 5.26 -10.42 13.63
N LEU A 165 5.12 -10.03 12.37
CA LEU A 165 5.18 -10.95 11.23
C LEU A 165 6.58 -11.00 10.63
N GLU A 166 7.08 -9.84 10.23
CA GLU A 166 8.28 -9.74 9.41
C GLU A 166 8.96 -8.39 9.68
N GLY A 167 10.27 -8.32 9.44
CA GLY A 167 10.99 -7.07 9.39
C GLY A 167 12.21 -7.21 8.51
N GLY A 168 12.67 -6.09 7.98
CA GLY A 168 13.76 -6.09 7.01
C GLY A 168 14.04 -4.69 6.49
N TYR A 169 14.51 -4.64 5.25
CA TYR A 169 14.81 -3.41 4.55
C TYR A 169 14.15 -3.45 3.17
N TRP A 170 13.42 -2.38 2.85
CA TRP A 170 12.82 -2.18 1.54
C TRP A 170 13.56 -1.07 0.80
N GLU A 171 13.89 -1.32 -0.45
CA GLU A 171 14.37 -0.29 -1.38
C GLU A 171 13.23 0.63 -1.84
N LYS A 172 13.55 1.72 -2.53
CA LYS A 172 12.52 2.54 -3.18
C LYS A 172 11.83 1.74 -4.29
N GLY A 173 10.50 1.86 -4.41
CA GLY A 173 9.73 1.27 -5.50
C GLY A 173 8.63 0.31 -5.02
N PRO A 174 8.17 -0.60 -5.90
CA PRO A 174 7.02 -1.47 -5.63
C PRO A 174 7.38 -2.62 -4.68
N HIS A 175 6.50 -2.88 -3.70
CA HIS A 175 6.61 -3.96 -2.74
C HIS A 175 5.31 -4.73 -2.60
N LEU A 176 5.41 -5.95 -2.08
CA LEU A 176 4.30 -6.85 -1.83
C LEU A 176 4.36 -7.36 -0.39
N ILE A 177 3.24 -7.30 0.31
CA ILE A 177 3.02 -7.99 1.59
C ILE A 177 2.05 -9.14 1.33
N GLU A 178 2.46 -10.35 1.68
CA GLU A 178 1.61 -11.54 1.64
C GLU A 178 1.13 -11.89 3.05
N LEU A 179 -0.19 -11.94 3.24
CA LEU A 179 -0.81 -12.31 4.50
C LEU A 179 -1.57 -13.63 4.36
N PRO A 180 -1.53 -14.50 5.38
CA PRO A 180 -2.34 -15.71 5.38
C PRO A 180 -3.84 -15.36 5.44
N ILE A 181 -4.65 -16.17 4.78
CA ILE A 181 -6.11 -16.03 4.84
C ILE A 181 -6.63 -16.65 6.14
N PRO A 182 -7.48 -15.95 6.89
CA PRO A 182 -8.12 -16.51 8.09
C PRO A 182 -8.93 -17.76 7.78
N TYR A 183 -8.93 -18.73 8.71
CA TYR A 183 -9.59 -20.02 8.51
C TYR A 183 -11.11 -20.00 8.77
N SER A 184 -11.67 -18.88 9.28
CA SER A 184 -13.08 -18.79 9.65
C SER A 184 -13.68 -17.43 9.27
N PHE A 185 -14.87 -17.49 8.67
CA PHE A 185 -15.65 -16.33 8.22
C PHE A 185 -17.10 -16.42 8.72
N GLU A 186 -17.31 -16.82 9.99
CA GLU A 186 -18.67 -16.94 10.54
C GLU A 186 -19.34 -15.58 10.77
N LYS A 187 -18.55 -14.55 11.10
CA LYS A 187 -19.01 -13.19 11.35
C LYS A 187 -18.07 -12.19 10.68
N PRO A 188 -18.54 -10.98 10.33
CA PRO A 188 -17.66 -9.90 9.92
C PRO A 188 -16.62 -9.59 11.00
N PHE A 189 -15.38 -9.34 10.58
CA PHE A 189 -14.27 -8.97 11.47
C PHE A 189 -13.31 -8.02 10.75
N SER A 190 -12.29 -7.53 11.46
CA SER A 190 -11.26 -6.72 10.86
C SER A 190 -9.89 -7.14 11.38
N LEU A 191 -8.87 -6.99 10.54
CA LEU A 191 -7.47 -7.21 10.90
C LEU A 191 -6.70 -5.90 10.72
N ASN A 192 -5.91 -5.52 11.71
CA ASN A 192 -5.06 -4.36 11.73
C ASN A 192 -3.63 -4.80 11.44
N LEU A 193 -3.12 -4.35 10.31
CA LEU A 193 -1.73 -4.46 9.91
C LEU A 193 -1.05 -3.12 10.20
N ASP A 194 -0.13 -3.11 11.16
CA ASP A 194 0.73 -1.97 11.45
C ASP A 194 2.05 -2.12 10.68
N ILE A 195 2.31 -1.18 9.78
CA ILE A 195 3.54 -1.05 8.99
C ILE A 195 4.39 0.04 9.64
N PHE A 196 5.46 -0.35 10.32
CA PHE A 196 6.46 0.58 10.84
C PHE A 196 7.54 0.78 9.79
N LEU A 197 7.83 2.03 9.44
CA LEU A 197 8.87 2.42 8.50
C LEU A 197 9.84 3.35 9.19
N ARG A 198 11.13 3.04 9.09
CA ARG A 198 12.22 3.81 9.71
C ARG A 198 13.25 4.20 8.66
N THR A 199 13.47 5.50 8.56
CA THR A 199 14.63 6.11 7.89
C THR A 199 15.56 6.70 8.94
N ASP A 200 16.63 7.37 8.50
CA ASP A 200 17.58 8.02 9.38
C ASP A 200 16.96 9.23 10.11
N GLN A 201 15.96 9.88 9.49
CA GLN A 201 15.37 11.12 9.99
C GLN A 201 14.04 10.90 10.73
N ILE A 202 13.25 9.90 10.32
CA ILE A 202 11.90 9.70 10.85
C ILE A 202 11.55 8.21 11.00
N THR A 203 10.69 7.92 11.98
CA THR A 203 10.03 6.63 12.13
C THR A 203 8.52 6.85 12.13
N VAL A 204 7.85 6.14 11.23
CA VAL A 204 6.46 6.35 10.86
C VAL A 204 5.71 5.04 11.04
N LYS A 205 4.50 5.10 11.58
CA LYS A 205 3.61 3.95 11.71
C LYS A 205 2.37 4.16 10.86
N LYS A 206 2.21 3.34 9.82
CA LYS A 206 1.02 3.31 8.98
C LYS A 206 0.16 2.12 9.36
N ARG A 207 -1.05 2.37 9.84
CA ARG A 207 -2.02 1.32 10.15
C ARG A 207 -2.90 1.08 8.93
N VAL A 208 -3.05 -0.19 8.55
CA VAL A 208 -3.91 -0.66 7.47
C VAL A 208 -4.93 -1.62 8.07
N GLN A 209 -6.20 -1.27 8.00
CA GLN A 209 -7.30 -2.11 8.48
C GLN A 209 -7.92 -2.87 7.31
N LEU A 210 -7.85 -4.19 7.36
CA LEU A 210 -8.52 -5.11 6.44
C LEU A 210 -9.88 -5.47 7.02
N ALA A 211 -10.95 -4.94 6.44
CA ALA A 211 -12.31 -5.21 6.89
C ALA A 211 -12.90 -6.37 6.07
N PHE A 212 -13.26 -7.45 6.76
CA PHE A 212 -13.89 -8.64 6.19
C PHE A 212 -15.41 -8.54 6.40
N ASN A 213 -16.13 -8.22 5.33
CA ASN A 213 -17.58 -8.26 5.32
C ASN A 213 -18.03 -9.65 4.92
N VAL A 214 -18.90 -10.26 5.72
CA VAL A 214 -19.40 -11.62 5.49
C VAL A 214 -20.90 -11.54 5.24
N GLU A 215 -21.31 -11.93 4.04
CA GLU A 215 -22.71 -12.13 3.68
C GLU A 215 -23.00 -13.64 3.66
N THR A 216 -23.62 -14.14 4.73
CA THR A 216 -24.09 -15.52 4.79
C THR A 216 -25.39 -15.66 4.02
N ARG A 217 -25.38 -16.41 2.92
CA ARG A 217 -26.62 -16.92 2.33
C ARG A 217 -26.86 -18.29 2.92
N ASN A 218 -27.68 -18.34 3.95
CA ASN A 218 -28.30 -19.60 4.36
C ASN A 218 -29.16 -20.05 3.17
N LEU A 219 -28.77 -21.14 2.52
CA LEU A 219 -29.75 -21.92 1.79
C LEU A 219 -30.68 -22.45 2.88
N GLY A 220 -31.76 -21.71 3.17
CA GLY A 220 -32.85 -22.24 3.96
C GLY A 220 -33.19 -23.60 3.36
N GLY A 221 -33.20 -24.63 4.21
CA GLY A 221 -33.21 -26.02 3.81
C GLY A 221 -34.14 -26.28 2.62
N GLN A 222 -33.58 -26.34 1.43
CA GLN A 222 -34.02 -27.34 0.49
C GLN A 222 -33.21 -28.54 0.88
N ASP A 223 -33.90 -29.53 1.43
CA ASP A 223 -33.43 -30.90 1.41
C ASP A 223 -32.82 -31.14 0.03
N LEU A 224 -31.50 -31.07 -0.04
CA LEU A 224 -30.79 -31.80 -1.07
C LEU A 224 -31.14 -33.24 -0.72
N LEU A 225 -32.21 -33.74 -1.32
CA LEU A 225 -32.41 -35.15 -1.60
C LEU A 225 -31.21 -35.55 -2.45
N VAL A 226 -30.06 -35.69 -1.80
CA VAL A 226 -28.97 -36.52 -2.25
C VAL A 226 -29.63 -37.88 -2.31
N GLN A 227 -30.13 -38.24 -3.49
CA GLN A 227 -30.23 -39.63 -3.89
C GLN A 227 -28.81 -40.16 -3.76
N ARG A 228 -28.48 -40.66 -2.56
CA ARG A 228 -27.34 -41.53 -2.37
C ARG A 228 -27.60 -42.67 -3.32
N GLN A 229 -26.92 -42.67 -4.45
CA GLN A 229 -26.72 -43.91 -5.19
C GLN A 229 -26.20 -44.90 -4.16
N ASN A 230 -26.94 -46.00 -3.97
CA ASN A 230 -26.55 -47.12 -3.12
C ASN A 230 -25.28 -47.76 -3.69
N ALA A 231 -24.15 -47.09 -3.56
CA ALA A 231 -22.85 -47.70 -3.67
C ALA A 231 -22.59 -48.41 -2.34
N ALA A 232 -22.23 -49.69 -2.41
CA ALA A 232 -21.92 -50.48 -1.23
C ALA A 232 -20.89 -49.74 -0.36
N PRO A 233 -21.08 -49.68 0.97
CA PRO A 233 -20.18 -48.96 1.86
C PRO A 233 -18.76 -49.53 1.71
N VAL A 234 -17.83 -48.67 1.31
CA VAL A 234 -16.40 -49.02 1.28
C VAL A 234 -15.98 -49.21 2.72
N LYS A 235 -15.81 -50.47 3.15
CA LYS A 235 -15.34 -50.83 4.49
C LYS A 235 -13.98 -50.18 4.74
N ASN A 236 -13.95 -49.19 5.62
CA ASN A 236 -12.72 -48.72 6.25
C ASN A 236 -12.19 -49.86 7.13
N LEU A 237 -11.00 -50.37 6.82
CA LEU A 237 -10.32 -51.37 7.66
C LEU A 237 -9.64 -50.64 8.82
N GLN A 238 -10.22 -50.78 10.01
CA GLN A 238 -9.61 -50.35 11.26
C GLN A 238 -8.77 -51.51 11.81
N GLY A 239 -7.46 -51.29 11.93
CA GLY A 239 -6.55 -52.23 12.58
C GLY A 239 -6.19 -51.73 13.97
N GLU A 240 -6.37 -52.59 14.96
CA GLU A 240 -5.89 -52.38 16.33
C GLU A 240 -4.78 -53.40 16.60
N VAL A 241 -3.64 -52.93 17.08
CA VAL A 241 -2.57 -53.80 17.59
C VAL A 241 -2.47 -53.56 19.09
N ALA A 242 -2.71 -54.62 19.86
CA ALA A 242 -2.59 -54.63 21.30
C ALA A 242 -1.55 -55.68 21.73
N LEU A 243 -0.59 -55.27 22.56
CA LEU A 243 0.46 -56.10 23.09
C LEU A 243 0.20 -56.35 24.58
N TYR A 244 0.18 -57.62 24.96
CA TYR A 244 -0.05 -58.07 26.33
C TYR A 244 1.18 -58.83 26.84
N ILE A 245 1.47 -58.71 28.13
CA ILE A 245 2.33 -59.64 28.85
C ILE A 245 1.50 -60.24 29.99
N GLY A 246 1.27 -61.55 29.92
CA GLY A 246 0.27 -62.20 30.77
C GLY A 246 -1.13 -61.61 30.52
N GLU A 247 -1.82 -61.22 31.59
CA GLU A 247 -3.15 -60.60 31.52
C GLU A 247 -3.10 -59.06 31.45
N LYS A 248 -1.90 -58.46 31.42
CA LYS A 248 -1.75 -57.00 31.48
C LYS A 248 -1.45 -56.42 30.09
N LEU A 249 -2.33 -55.54 29.62
CA LEU A 249 -2.13 -54.75 28.41
C LEU A 249 -0.96 -53.78 28.62
N ILE A 250 0.06 -53.85 27.77
CA ILE A 250 1.26 -53.00 27.87
C ILE A 250 1.26 -51.92 26.80
N PHE A 251 0.68 -52.20 25.62
CA PHE A 251 0.65 -51.22 24.54
C PHE A 251 -0.55 -51.43 23.63
N LYS A 252 -1.20 -50.33 23.22
CA LYS A 252 -2.31 -50.34 22.25
C LYS A 252 -2.11 -49.21 21.26
N ALA A 253 -2.05 -49.56 19.97
CA ALA A 253 -2.00 -48.60 18.88
C ALA A 253 -3.09 -48.91 17.86
N THR A 254 -3.82 -47.86 17.49
CA THR A 254 -4.89 -47.91 16.50
C THR A 254 -4.43 -47.14 15.27
N LYS A 255 -4.45 -47.76 14.09
CA LYS A 255 -4.06 -47.08 12.85
C LYS A 255 -5.23 -47.07 11.86
N TYR A 256 -5.54 -45.87 11.37
CA TYR A 256 -6.49 -45.67 10.29
C TYR A 256 -5.74 -45.71 8.96
N VAL A 257 -6.05 -46.69 8.10
CA VAL A 257 -5.55 -46.73 6.73
C VAL A 257 -6.61 -46.10 5.84
N GLN A 258 -6.46 -44.80 5.53
CA GLN A 258 -7.19 -44.22 4.40
C GLN A 258 -6.65 -44.86 3.12
N LYS A 259 -7.49 -45.64 2.43
CA LYS A 259 -7.12 -46.18 1.12
C LYS A 259 -6.98 -44.99 0.18
N LYS A 260 -5.73 -44.63 -0.19
CA LYS A 260 -5.46 -43.53 -1.13
C LYS A 260 -6.30 -43.76 -2.39
N ILE A 261 -7.08 -42.75 -2.77
CA ILE A 261 -7.77 -42.71 -4.05
C ILE A 261 -6.72 -42.99 -5.13
N PRO A 262 -6.92 -43.97 -6.03
CA PRO A 262 -5.93 -44.27 -7.05
C PRO A 262 -5.84 -43.07 -8.00
N MET A 263 -4.81 -42.23 -7.83
CA MET A 263 -4.45 -41.24 -8.84
C MET A 263 -3.81 -41.99 -10.00
N LYS A 264 -4.48 -41.95 -11.16
CA LYS A 264 -3.92 -42.39 -12.42
C LYS A 264 -2.98 -41.28 -12.91
N ILE A 265 -1.71 -41.35 -12.52
CA ILE A 265 -0.68 -40.47 -13.06
C ILE A 265 -0.35 -40.98 -14.46
N THR A 266 -0.76 -40.22 -15.47
CA THR A 266 -0.37 -40.49 -16.86
C THR A 266 1.09 -40.08 -17.03
N ILE A 267 2.00 -41.04 -16.90
CA ILE A 267 3.41 -40.84 -17.25
C ILE A 267 3.48 -40.80 -18.78
N PRO A 268 4.02 -39.73 -19.41
CA PRO A 268 4.21 -39.73 -20.85
C PRO A 268 5.16 -40.88 -21.24
N PRO A 269 4.97 -41.50 -22.42
CA PRO A 269 5.82 -42.61 -22.85
C PRO A 269 7.29 -42.17 -22.88
N PRO A 270 8.22 -43.08 -22.54
CA PRO A 270 9.65 -42.79 -22.66
C PRO A 270 9.97 -42.40 -24.10
N ASN A 271 10.91 -41.46 -24.25
CA ASN A 271 11.40 -41.02 -25.55
C ASN A 271 11.69 -42.23 -26.46
N PRO A 272 11.38 -42.14 -27.77
CA PRO A 272 11.58 -43.24 -28.70
C PRO A 272 13.03 -43.76 -28.65
N PRO A 273 13.23 -45.08 -28.82
CA PRO A 273 14.55 -45.70 -28.81
C PRO A 273 15.43 -45.06 -29.89
N GLY A 274 16.53 -44.41 -29.46
CA GLY A 274 17.45 -43.69 -30.35
C GLY A 274 17.88 -42.30 -29.84
N THR A 275 17.28 -41.78 -28.78
CA THR A 275 17.77 -40.55 -28.13
C THR A 275 18.98 -40.86 -27.23
N LYS A 276 20.17 -40.50 -27.70
CA LYS A 276 21.45 -40.72 -26.98
C LYS A 276 21.44 -39.93 -25.66
N PRO A 277 21.79 -40.52 -24.50
CA PRO A 277 21.73 -39.83 -23.19
C PRO A 277 22.90 -38.86 -22.94
N TYR A 278 23.80 -38.66 -23.90
CA TYR A 278 25.00 -37.85 -23.70
C TYR A 278 25.21 -36.98 -24.93
N LEU A 279 24.66 -35.76 -24.89
CA LEU A 279 25.14 -34.67 -25.73
C LEU A 279 26.52 -34.26 -25.22
N VAL A 280 27.44 -34.08 -26.17
CA VAL A 280 28.78 -33.52 -25.95
C VAL A 280 28.62 -32.16 -25.22
N PRO A 281 29.49 -31.81 -24.26
CA PRO A 281 29.43 -30.53 -23.56
C PRO A 281 29.31 -29.37 -24.55
N GLN A 282 28.27 -28.55 -24.39
CA GLN A 282 28.13 -27.32 -25.15
C GLN A 282 29.30 -26.39 -24.80
N LYS A 283 29.84 -25.68 -25.80
CA LYS A 283 31.00 -24.76 -25.71
C LYS A 283 30.85 -23.62 -24.68
N GLU A 284 29.74 -23.56 -23.95
CA GLU A 284 29.38 -22.51 -23.01
C GLU A 284 29.53 -22.92 -21.53
N GLN A 285 30.03 -24.13 -21.23
CA GLN A 285 30.30 -24.54 -19.85
C GLN A 285 31.61 -23.94 -19.31
N TYR A 286 31.48 -23.23 -18.18
CA TYR A 286 32.57 -22.77 -17.31
C TYR A 286 33.58 -23.91 -17.02
N PRO A 287 34.92 -23.68 -17.02
CA PRO A 287 35.61 -22.42 -16.75
C PRO A 287 36.29 -21.73 -17.96
N PHE A 288 35.95 -22.08 -19.20
CA PHE A 288 36.58 -21.45 -20.38
C PHE A 288 35.73 -20.32 -20.99
N HIS A 289 35.71 -19.16 -20.33
CA HIS A 289 35.17 -17.92 -20.90
C HIS A 289 36.28 -17.13 -21.60
N GLY A 290 36.51 -17.43 -22.87
CA GLY A 290 37.24 -16.55 -23.79
C GLY A 290 36.27 -16.06 -24.87
N VAL A 291 35.89 -14.79 -24.83
CA VAL A 291 35.04 -14.19 -25.87
C VAL A 291 35.96 -13.68 -26.98
N SER A 292 35.74 -14.13 -28.22
CA SER A 292 36.45 -13.60 -29.38
C SER A 292 36.12 -12.10 -29.53
N ILE A 293 37.13 -11.27 -29.82
CA ILE A 293 36.94 -9.81 -30.03
C ILE A 293 35.91 -9.54 -31.15
N LEU A 294 35.82 -10.43 -32.15
CA LEU A 294 34.83 -10.34 -33.22
C LEU A 294 33.41 -10.63 -32.71
N ASP A 295 33.26 -11.58 -31.78
CA ASP A 295 31.97 -11.87 -31.14
C ASP A 295 31.56 -10.72 -30.22
N ALA A 296 32.51 -10.07 -29.54
CA ALA A 296 32.26 -8.88 -28.74
C ALA A 296 31.75 -7.70 -29.59
N ILE A 297 32.32 -7.48 -30.79
CA ILE A 297 31.83 -6.46 -31.74
C ILE A 297 30.42 -6.81 -32.22
N SER A 298 30.16 -8.10 -32.51
CA SER A 298 28.82 -8.54 -32.91
C SER A 298 27.79 -8.38 -31.79
N ALA A 299 28.18 -8.63 -30.53
CA ALA A 299 27.34 -8.43 -29.36
C ALA A 299 27.03 -6.95 -29.15
N ILE A 300 28.01 -6.05 -29.32
CA ILE A 300 27.81 -4.60 -29.25
C ILE A 300 26.87 -4.13 -30.37
N SER A 301 27.05 -4.60 -31.61
CA SER A 301 26.15 -4.29 -32.73
C SER A 301 24.72 -4.76 -32.47
N LYS A 302 24.56 -5.94 -31.86
CA LYS A 302 23.27 -6.51 -31.49
C LYS A 302 22.61 -5.71 -30.37
N VAL A 303 23.37 -5.28 -29.36
CA VAL A 303 22.91 -4.39 -28.29
C VAL A 303 22.45 -3.04 -28.88
N ILE A 304 23.20 -2.46 -29.82
CA ILE A 304 22.82 -1.20 -30.49
C ILE A 304 21.55 -1.38 -31.34
N GLN A 305 21.39 -2.53 -32.02
CA GLN A 305 20.17 -2.85 -32.75
C GLN A 305 18.98 -3.09 -31.81
N ASP A 306 19.19 -3.79 -30.70
CA ASP A 306 18.16 -4.08 -29.70
C ASP A 306 17.74 -2.81 -28.94
N TRP A 307 18.64 -1.84 -28.76
CA TRP A 307 18.32 -0.51 -28.23
C TRP A 307 17.50 0.35 -29.20
N LYS A 308 17.61 0.10 -30.51
CA LYS A 308 16.80 0.75 -31.55
C LYS A 308 15.44 0.06 -31.79
N LYS A 309 15.26 -1.17 -31.31
CA LYS A 309 13.95 -1.82 -31.34
C LYS A 309 13.08 -1.15 -30.28
N LYS A 310 11.80 -0.89 -30.63
CA LYS A 310 10.80 -0.46 -29.64
C LYS A 310 10.87 -1.42 -28.45
N PRO A 311 10.75 -0.92 -27.20
CA PRO A 311 10.73 -1.79 -26.04
C PRO A 311 9.74 -2.92 -26.30
N SER A 312 10.19 -4.15 -26.09
CA SER A 312 9.35 -5.34 -26.19
C SER A 312 8.03 -5.06 -25.47
N ALA A 313 6.90 -5.34 -26.15
CA ALA A 313 5.58 -5.15 -25.58
C ALA A 313 5.58 -5.66 -24.15
N THR A 314 5.23 -4.79 -23.20
CA THR A 314 5.23 -5.06 -21.77
C THR A 314 4.61 -6.44 -21.56
N SER A 315 5.40 -7.38 -21.02
CA SER A 315 4.89 -8.69 -20.64
C SER A 315 3.61 -8.47 -19.84
N PRO A 316 2.51 -9.21 -20.14
CA PRO A 316 1.25 -8.99 -19.46
C PRO A 316 1.49 -9.05 -17.95
N SER A 317 0.91 -8.08 -17.22
CA SER A 317 1.04 -8.03 -15.77
C SER A 317 0.63 -9.38 -15.19
N ALA A 318 1.42 -9.92 -14.27
CA ALA A 318 1.08 -11.15 -13.58
C ALA A 318 -0.05 -10.94 -12.54
N TYR A 319 -0.34 -9.69 -12.20
CA TYR A 319 -1.33 -9.30 -11.20
C TYR A 319 -2.20 -8.12 -11.66
N ASP A 320 -3.48 -8.19 -11.32
CA ASP A 320 -4.44 -7.10 -11.46
C ASP A 320 -4.58 -6.37 -10.12
N LYS A 321 -4.53 -5.03 -10.16
CA LYS A 321 -4.74 -4.18 -8.98
C LYS A 321 -6.24 -4.06 -8.71
N LYS A 322 -6.68 -4.39 -7.49
CA LYS A 322 -8.08 -4.23 -7.05
C LYS A 322 -8.15 -3.47 -5.73
N ALA A 323 -9.19 -2.65 -5.58
CA ALA A 323 -9.48 -1.95 -4.31
C ALA A 323 -10.14 -2.89 -3.28
N GLU A 324 -10.85 -3.91 -3.76
CA GLU A 324 -11.54 -4.92 -2.96
C GLU A 324 -11.35 -6.32 -3.55
N ILE A 325 -11.40 -7.33 -2.69
CA ILE A 325 -11.41 -8.75 -3.10
C ILE A 325 -12.74 -9.34 -2.66
N THR A 326 -13.45 -9.98 -3.59
CA THR A 326 -14.67 -10.74 -3.29
C THR A 326 -14.46 -12.20 -3.64
N PHE A 327 -14.85 -13.12 -2.75
CA PHE A 327 -14.81 -14.56 -3.02
C PHE A 327 -15.89 -15.31 -2.25
N LYS A 328 -16.16 -16.55 -2.67
CA LYS A 328 -17.13 -17.43 -2.01
C LYS A 328 -16.42 -18.44 -1.13
N PHE A 329 -16.83 -18.56 0.12
CA PHE A 329 -16.31 -19.51 1.09
C PHE A 329 -17.39 -20.49 1.53
N VAL A 330 -17.02 -21.76 1.62
CA VAL A 330 -17.84 -22.83 2.18
C VAL A 330 -17.14 -23.31 3.43
N ASN A 331 -17.81 -23.23 4.58
CA ASN A 331 -17.22 -23.68 5.83
C ASN A 331 -17.06 -25.22 5.78
N PRO A 332 -15.84 -25.76 5.95
CA PRO A 332 -15.62 -27.21 5.92
C PRO A 332 -16.36 -27.97 7.04
N GLU A 333 -16.61 -27.31 8.18
CA GLU A 333 -17.37 -27.89 9.31
C GLU A 333 -18.89 -27.78 9.12
N LYS A 334 -19.34 -26.80 8.33
CA LYS A 334 -20.77 -26.51 8.06
C LYS A 334 -20.97 -26.27 6.55
N PRO A 335 -20.94 -27.32 5.72
CA PRO A 335 -20.95 -27.18 4.25
C PRO A 335 -22.26 -26.59 3.68
N GLU A 336 -23.31 -26.55 4.50
CA GLU A 336 -24.61 -25.94 4.19
C GLU A 336 -24.55 -24.41 4.16
N ILE A 337 -23.54 -23.82 4.82
CA ILE A 337 -23.36 -22.38 4.90
C ILE A 337 -22.42 -21.93 3.78
N ARG A 338 -22.97 -21.18 2.83
CA ARG A 338 -22.20 -20.49 1.79
C ARG A 338 -22.13 -19.01 2.15
N SER A 339 -20.92 -18.51 2.35
CA SER A 339 -20.66 -17.11 2.64
C SER A 339 -20.02 -16.44 1.43
N GLN A 340 -20.51 -15.27 1.06
CA GLN A 340 -19.77 -14.35 0.19
C GLN A 340 -18.98 -13.41 1.09
N ILE A 341 -17.67 -13.32 0.86
CA ILE A 341 -16.76 -12.49 1.64
C ILE A 341 -16.23 -11.38 0.74
N THR A 342 -16.33 -10.16 1.23
CA THR A 342 -15.70 -8.99 0.60
C THR A 342 -14.68 -8.41 1.58
N ILE A 343 -13.44 -8.28 1.12
CA ILE A 343 -12.34 -7.67 1.87
C ILE A 343 -12.09 -6.27 1.33
N ASN A 344 -12.14 -5.29 2.22
CA ASN A 344 -11.85 -3.89 1.92
C ASN A 344 -10.64 -3.40 2.69
N VAL A 345 -9.79 -2.60 2.05
CA VAL A 345 -8.73 -1.85 2.73
C VAL A 345 -9.28 -0.53 3.25
N LYS A 346 -9.09 -0.28 4.55
CA LYS A 346 -9.23 1.04 5.15
C LYS A 346 -7.87 1.44 5.70
N SER A 347 -7.28 2.51 5.18
CA SER A 347 -6.02 3.05 5.69
C SER A 347 -6.33 4.25 6.58
N PRO A 348 -6.42 4.10 7.92
CA PRO A 348 -6.41 5.25 8.82
C PRO A 348 -5.13 6.08 8.65
N LYS A 349 -5.19 7.34 9.08
CA LYS A 349 -4.09 8.30 8.96
C LYS A 349 -2.83 7.75 9.64
N THR A 350 -1.69 7.94 8.98
CA THR A 350 -0.38 7.54 9.49
C THR A 350 -0.02 8.34 10.73
N GLU A 351 0.62 7.68 11.70
CA GLU A 351 0.98 8.26 13.00
C GLU A 351 2.49 8.29 13.18
N LEU A 352 2.98 9.23 14.00
CA LEU A 352 4.36 9.24 14.46
C LEU A 352 4.56 8.06 15.42
N SER A 353 5.57 7.23 15.16
CA SER A 353 5.96 6.20 16.14
C SER A 353 7.07 6.76 17.02
N GLU A 354 6.77 6.98 18.29
CA GLU A 354 7.79 7.16 19.30
C GLU A 354 8.42 5.80 19.62
N ARG A 355 9.73 5.80 19.91
CA ARG A 355 10.51 4.58 20.16
C ARG A 355 10.08 3.86 21.43
#